data_AF-A0A4R4VK33-F1
#
_entry.id   AF-A0A4R4VK33-F1
#
_cell.length_a   1.000
_cell.length_b   1.000
_cell.length_c   1.000
_cell.angle_alpha   90.00
_cell.angle_beta   90.00
_cell.angle_gamma   90.00
#
_symmetry.space_group_name_H-M   'P 1'
#
loop_
_entity.id
_entity.type
_entity.pdbx_description
1 polymer ?
#
loop_
_entity_poly.entity_id
_entity_poly.type
_entity_poly.pdbx_seq_one_letter_code
_entity_poly.pdbx_strand_id
1 'polypeptide(L)'
;MDSSIRTPPDGGARIAPESSESDAFSSAVQPGNDDTIEGPSERPDAEQVEHIGRILRLSLKEVERNCPHLMSPDVRQAMADHFWCEMLAQLAFEMDKGISAVETIPDRVADIVVQHRKDDARRVVPDAVVRAAVAAVWRRIQRFSAFGVLAKGKVLVLAVRILAIFVCKQPERHQAVVQHCIDPLRSFHPDRAVLGRKDFRIRWG
;
A
#
# COMPACT_ATOMS: atom_id res chain seq x y z
N MET A 1 -85.23 -7.92 -0.87
CA MET A 1 -86.17 -7.31 -1.82
C MET A 1 -85.98 -5.81 -1.64
N ASP A 2 -85.38 -5.04 -2.52
CA ASP A 2 -85.33 -5.14 -3.97
C ASP A 2 -84.11 -4.37 -4.52
N SER A 3 -83.60 -4.83 -5.65
CA SER A 3 -82.48 -4.26 -6.40
C SER A 3 -82.98 -3.15 -7.32
N SER A 4 -82.20 -2.08 -7.55
CA SER A 4 -82.17 -1.44 -8.86
C SER A 4 -81.00 -0.47 -9.05
N ILE A 5 -80.13 -0.89 -9.97
CA ILE A 5 -79.17 -0.10 -10.73
C ILE A 5 -79.93 0.77 -11.74
N ARG A 6 -79.49 2.03 -11.96
CA ARG A 6 -79.70 2.81 -13.20
C ARG A 6 -78.74 4.02 -13.29
N THR A 7 -77.73 3.92 -14.15
CA THR A 7 -77.20 5.01 -15.02
C THR A 7 -78.21 5.26 -16.18
N PRO A 8 -78.20 6.37 -16.98
CA PRO A 8 -77.07 6.96 -17.78
C PRO A 8 -77.26 8.50 -18.06
N PRO A 9 -76.87 9.13 -19.21
CA PRO A 9 -75.65 9.09 -20.05
C PRO A 9 -74.97 10.48 -20.25
N ASP A 10 -73.69 10.39 -20.68
CA ASP A 10 -72.99 11.06 -21.79
C ASP A 10 -73.32 12.52 -22.24
N GLY A 11 -72.26 13.33 -22.36
CA GLY A 11 -72.29 14.70 -22.88
C GLY A 11 -70.88 15.27 -23.03
N GLY A 12 -70.22 14.95 -24.15
CA GLY A 12 -68.80 15.22 -24.38
C GLY A 12 -68.43 16.65 -24.79
N ALA A 13 -67.14 16.95 -24.70
CA ALA A 13 -66.45 17.95 -25.52
C ALA A 13 -64.94 17.61 -25.60
N ARG A 14 -64.57 17.14 -26.79
CA ARG A 14 -63.27 17.17 -27.50
C ARG A 14 -62.11 17.93 -26.83
N ILE A 15 -60.91 17.33 -26.85
CA ILE A 15 -59.73 17.72 -27.66
C ILE A 15 -58.76 16.52 -27.71
N ALA A 16 -58.25 16.23 -28.90
CA ALA A 16 -57.10 15.39 -29.24
C ALA A 16 -56.43 16.07 -30.47
N PRO A 17 -55.29 15.64 -31.01
CA PRO A 17 -54.06 15.06 -30.43
C PRO A 17 -52.78 15.72 -30.99
N GLU A 18 -51.63 15.66 -30.32
CA GLU A 18 -50.29 15.86 -30.93
C GLU A 18 -49.30 14.91 -30.20
N SER A 19 -48.84 13.81 -30.81
CA SER A 19 -47.64 13.66 -31.66
C SER A 19 -46.35 14.01 -30.89
N SER A 20 -45.63 13.03 -30.36
CA SER A 20 -44.48 12.34 -30.99
C SER A 20 -43.14 13.06 -30.77
N GLU A 21 -42.08 12.24 -30.64
CA GLU A 21 -40.65 12.57 -30.65
C GLU A 21 -40.07 13.04 -29.30
N SER A 22 -39.29 12.23 -28.57
CA SER A 22 -37.93 11.74 -28.87
C SER A 22 -37.01 12.85 -29.39
N ASP A 23 -36.18 13.42 -28.50
CA ASP A 23 -34.74 13.63 -28.69
C ASP A 23 -34.20 14.74 -27.77
N ALA A 24 -32.90 14.63 -27.50
CA ALA A 24 -32.01 15.60 -26.86
C ALA A 24 -32.05 15.73 -25.33
N PHE A 25 -31.59 14.67 -24.63
CA PHE A 25 -30.85 14.87 -23.38
C PHE A 25 -29.40 15.26 -23.73
N SER A 26 -29.18 16.55 -23.98
CA SER A 26 -27.84 17.12 -24.11
C SER A 26 -27.82 18.47 -23.39
N SER A 27 -27.35 18.46 -22.14
CA SER A 27 -26.88 19.67 -21.50
C SER A 27 -25.62 19.34 -20.72
N ALA A 28 -24.52 19.87 -21.25
CA ALA A 28 -23.18 19.72 -20.76
C ALA A 28 -23.04 20.37 -19.37
N VAL A 29 -22.84 19.54 -18.35
CA VAL A 29 -22.18 19.96 -17.12
C VAL A 29 -20.69 19.80 -17.35
N GLN A 30 -19.99 20.92 -17.51
CA GLN A 30 -18.53 20.94 -17.60
C GLN A 30 -17.92 20.39 -16.29
N PRO A 31 -16.99 19.43 -16.34
CA PRO A 31 -16.16 19.14 -15.19
C PRO A 31 -15.10 20.24 -15.10
N GLY A 32 -15.30 21.15 -14.14
CA GLY A 32 -14.31 22.12 -13.71
C GLY A 32 -13.13 21.41 -13.05
N ASN A 33 -11.94 21.82 -13.49
CA ASN A 33 -10.66 21.80 -12.80
C ASN A 33 -10.33 20.55 -11.99
N ASP A 34 -9.65 19.64 -12.69
CA ASP A 34 -8.73 18.64 -12.16
C ASP A 34 -7.60 19.36 -11.40
N ASP A 35 -7.87 19.72 -10.14
CA ASP A 35 -6.81 19.87 -9.15
C ASP A 35 -6.29 18.46 -8.84
N THR A 36 -5.42 17.97 -9.73
CA THR A 36 -4.54 16.85 -9.45
C THR A 36 -3.70 17.25 -8.25
N ILE A 37 -4.20 16.95 -7.05
CA ILE A 37 -3.34 16.77 -5.88
C ILE A 37 -2.47 15.59 -6.26
N GLU A 38 -1.27 15.88 -6.78
CA GLU A 38 -0.21 14.89 -6.93
C GLU A 38 -0.05 14.22 -5.57
N GLY A 39 -0.62 13.01 -5.46
CA GLY A 39 -0.42 12.17 -4.30
C GLY A 39 1.09 11.98 -4.11
N PRO A 40 1.57 11.83 -2.86
CA PRO A 40 2.98 11.61 -2.62
C PRO A 40 3.45 10.43 -3.48
N SER A 41 4.46 10.68 -4.34
CA SER A 41 5.03 9.66 -5.22
C SER A 41 5.27 8.37 -4.43
N GLU A 42 4.62 7.29 -4.86
CA GLU A 42 4.76 5.95 -4.25
C GLU A 42 6.16 5.36 -4.42
N ARG A 43 7.01 6.03 -5.21
CA ARG A 43 8.40 5.63 -5.46
C ARG A 43 9.35 6.67 -4.86
N PRO A 44 10.43 6.23 -4.20
CA PRO A 44 11.46 7.14 -3.76
C PRO A 44 12.10 7.81 -4.96
N ASP A 45 12.18 9.13 -4.91
CA ASP A 45 12.96 9.92 -5.85
C ASP A 45 14.47 9.77 -5.55
N ALA A 46 15.29 10.28 -6.46
CA ALA A 46 16.74 10.26 -6.29
C ALA A 46 17.19 11.07 -5.06
N GLU A 47 16.47 12.13 -4.68
CA GLU A 47 16.80 12.98 -3.54
C GLU A 47 16.67 12.23 -2.21
N GLN A 48 15.66 11.37 -2.07
CA GLN A 48 15.47 10.53 -0.89
C GLN A 48 16.60 9.50 -0.74
N VAL A 49 16.98 8.83 -1.83
CA VAL A 49 18.11 7.89 -1.80
C VAL A 49 19.40 8.63 -1.44
N GLU A 50 19.62 9.81 -2.01
CA GLU A 50 20.79 10.64 -1.68
C GLU A 50 20.76 11.10 -0.21
N HIS A 51 19.60 11.47 0.30
CA HIS A 51 19.42 11.86 1.70
C HIS A 51 19.81 10.74 2.66
N ILE A 52 19.36 9.51 2.42
CA ILE A 52 19.75 8.35 3.22
C ILE A 52 21.26 8.09 3.07
N GLY A 53 21.82 8.24 1.86
CA GLY A 53 23.25 8.17 1.64
C GLY A 53 24.07 9.22 2.41
N ARG A 54 23.50 10.42 2.66
CA ARG A 54 24.11 11.43 3.55
C ARG A 54 24.04 10.99 5.01
N ILE A 55 22.91 10.46 5.46
CA ILE A 55 22.77 9.91 6.82
C ILE A 55 23.82 8.81 7.05
N LEU A 56 23.98 7.87 6.12
CA LEU A 56 24.97 6.79 6.23
C LEU A 56 26.40 7.32 6.43
N ARG A 57 26.77 8.38 5.68
CA ARG A 57 28.08 9.04 5.82
C ARG A 57 28.24 9.72 7.18
N LEU A 58 27.18 10.32 7.72
CA LEU A 58 27.20 10.91 9.05
C LEU A 58 27.34 9.84 10.13
N SER A 59 26.63 8.73 9.99
CA SER A 59 26.72 7.58 10.91
C SER A 59 28.12 6.96 10.92
N LEU A 60 28.80 6.86 9.77
CA LEU A 60 30.21 6.44 9.75
C LEU A 60 31.10 7.39 10.56
N LYS A 61 30.98 8.70 10.35
CA LYS A 61 31.75 9.69 11.13
C LYS A 61 31.46 9.61 12.63
N GLU A 62 30.22 9.32 13.00
CA GLU A 62 29.81 9.14 14.39
C GLU A 62 30.45 7.87 15.00
N VAL A 63 30.40 6.75 14.29
CA VAL A 63 31.07 5.51 14.70
C VAL A 63 32.58 5.73 14.87
N GLU A 64 33.22 6.45 13.95
CA GLU A 64 34.65 6.77 14.04
C GLU A 64 35.00 7.62 15.27
N ARG A 65 34.14 8.58 15.63
CA ARG A 65 34.34 9.44 16.81
C ARG A 65 34.09 8.70 18.12
N ASN A 66 33.11 7.80 18.14
CA ASN A 66 32.71 7.09 19.35
C ASN A 66 33.60 5.88 19.63
N CYS A 67 34.20 5.29 18.59
CA CYS A 67 35.01 4.09 18.68
C CYS A 67 36.41 4.25 18.07
N PRO A 68 37.17 5.32 18.37
CA PRO A 68 38.43 5.61 17.67
C PRO A 68 39.48 4.52 17.88
N HIS A 69 39.47 3.87 19.05
CA HIS A 69 40.38 2.78 19.41
C HIS A 69 40.05 1.45 18.70
N LEU A 70 38.84 1.32 18.12
CA LEU A 70 38.41 0.13 17.37
C LEU A 70 38.55 0.32 15.85
N MET A 71 38.86 1.52 15.38
CA MET A 71 38.93 1.86 13.95
C MET A 71 40.31 1.58 13.34
N SER A 72 40.79 0.35 13.48
CA SER A 72 42.01 -0.10 12.80
C SER A 72 41.83 -0.07 11.26
N PRO A 73 42.92 -0.05 10.48
CA PRO A 73 42.85 -0.18 9.03
C PRO A 73 42.04 -1.40 8.58
N ASP A 74 42.18 -2.53 9.27
CA ASP A 74 41.47 -3.77 8.95
C ASP A 74 39.96 -3.64 9.19
N VAL A 75 39.55 -2.98 10.28
CA VAL A 75 38.13 -2.70 10.57
C VAL A 75 37.54 -1.77 9.52
N ARG A 76 38.27 -0.71 9.13
CA ARG A 76 37.85 0.20 8.07
C ARG A 76 37.72 -0.53 6.73
N GLN A 77 38.65 -1.43 6.43
CA GLN A 77 38.61 -2.25 5.22
C GLN A 77 37.41 -3.21 5.22
N ALA A 78 37.15 -3.89 6.35
CA ALA A 78 35.99 -4.76 6.50
C ALA A 78 34.67 -3.98 6.35
N MET A 79 34.60 -2.76 6.93
CA MET A 79 33.45 -1.88 6.78
C MET A 79 33.22 -1.45 5.33
N ALA A 80 34.30 -1.21 4.57
CA ALA A 80 34.26 -0.82 3.17
C ALA A 80 34.01 -1.98 2.19
N ASP A 81 33.91 -3.22 2.66
CA ASP A 81 33.68 -4.38 1.80
C ASP A 81 32.20 -4.71 1.63
N HIS A 82 31.60 -5.39 2.61
CA HIS A 82 30.20 -5.82 2.57
C HIS A 82 29.38 -5.45 3.81
N PHE A 83 30.00 -4.83 4.82
CA PHE A 83 29.33 -4.47 6.07
C PHE A 83 28.11 -3.57 5.86
N TRP A 84 28.26 -2.49 5.09
CA TRP A 84 27.18 -1.51 4.91
C TRP A 84 26.00 -2.07 4.12
N CYS A 85 26.25 -2.78 3.02
CA CYS A 85 25.17 -3.36 2.23
C CYS A 85 24.48 -4.51 2.97
N GLU A 86 25.20 -5.30 3.79
CA GLU A 86 24.58 -6.29 4.69
C GLU A 86 23.66 -5.61 5.71
N MET A 87 24.18 -4.62 6.44
CA MET A 87 23.42 -3.89 7.46
C MET A 87 22.15 -3.23 6.87
N LEU A 88 22.27 -2.58 5.71
CA LEU A 88 21.14 -1.94 5.04
C LEU A 88 20.11 -2.96 4.54
N ALA A 89 20.55 -4.11 4.02
CA ALA A 89 19.66 -5.18 3.58
C ALA A 89 18.84 -5.74 4.75
N GLN A 90 19.49 -6.00 5.89
CA GLN A 90 18.82 -6.47 7.11
C GLN A 90 17.86 -5.41 7.69
N LEU A 91 18.27 -4.15 7.67
CA LEU A 91 17.41 -3.05 8.10
C LEU A 91 16.15 -2.96 7.25
N ALA A 92 16.28 -3.02 5.92
CA ALA A 92 15.13 -3.02 5.02
C ALA A 92 14.20 -4.21 5.29
N PHE A 93 14.75 -5.39 5.54
CA PHE A 93 13.98 -6.59 5.86
C PHE A 93 13.16 -6.43 7.15
N GLU A 94 13.77 -5.99 8.25
CA GLU A 94 13.06 -5.84 9.53
C GLU A 94 12.04 -4.70 9.49
N MET A 95 12.32 -3.61 8.76
CA MET A 95 11.33 -2.55 8.54
C MET A 95 10.10 -3.05 7.76
N ASP A 96 10.32 -3.80 6.67
CA ASP A 96 9.24 -4.35 5.84
C ASP A 96 8.38 -5.35 6.62
N LYS A 97 9.02 -6.19 7.43
CA LYS A 97 8.35 -7.12 8.35
C LYS A 97 7.53 -6.38 9.41
N GLY A 98 8.06 -5.30 9.97
CA GLY A 98 7.35 -4.45 10.93
C GLY A 98 6.10 -3.79 10.31
N ILE A 99 6.24 -3.23 9.11
CA ILE A 99 5.11 -2.66 8.35
C ILE A 99 4.07 -3.74 8.08
N SER A 100 4.49 -4.88 7.54
CA SER A 100 3.60 -6.01 7.25
C SER A 100 2.87 -6.50 8.51
N ALA A 101 3.55 -6.56 9.65
CA ALA A 101 2.93 -6.95 10.91
C ALA A 101 1.80 -5.98 11.32
N VAL A 102 2.03 -4.67 11.17
CA VAL A 102 1.01 -3.64 11.47
C VAL A 102 -0.20 -3.78 10.55
N GLU A 103 0.01 -4.13 9.28
CA GLU A 103 -1.09 -4.34 8.32
C GLU A 103 -1.99 -5.52 8.68
N THR A 104 -1.46 -6.54 9.38
CA THR A 104 -2.25 -7.70 9.82
C THR A 104 -3.05 -7.49 11.11
N ILE A 105 -2.84 -6.38 11.83
CA ILE A 105 -3.54 -6.09 13.10
C ILE A 105 -5.07 -6.17 13.00
N PRO A 106 -5.76 -5.52 12.03
CA PRO A 106 -7.22 -5.56 11.97
C PRO A 106 -7.76 -6.99 11.81
N ASP A 107 -7.10 -7.84 11.02
CA ASP A 107 -7.54 -9.22 10.83
C ASP A 107 -7.39 -10.03 12.10
N ARG A 108 -6.24 -9.92 12.79
CA ARG A 108 -6.00 -10.59 14.08
C ARG A 108 -7.02 -10.18 15.14
N VAL A 109 -7.31 -8.88 15.23
CA VAL A 109 -8.31 -8.37 16.17
C VAL A 109 -9.70 -8.90 15.83
N ALA A 110 -10.08 -8.91 14.55
CA ALA A 110 -11.37 -9.44 14.14
C ALA A 110 -11.51 -10.93 14.46
N ASP A 111 -10.47 -11.73 14.21
CA ASP A 111 -10.46 -13.15 14.54
C ASP A 111 -10.62 -13.38 16.04
N ILE A 112 -9.88 -12.64 16.89
CA ILE A 112 -10.02 -12.73 18.35
C ILE A 112 -11.45 -12.41 18.80
N VAL A 113 -12.05 -11.32 18.30
CA VAL A 113 -13.42 -10.95 18.69
C VAL A 113 -14.45 -11.97 18.23
N VAL A 114 -14.28 -12.54 17.02
CA VAL A 114 -15.15 -13.60 16.51
C VAL A 114 -15.05 -14.85 17.39
N GLN A 115 -13.84 -15.27 17.76
CA GLN A 115 -13.65 -16.44 18.61
C GLN A 115 -14.27 -16.24 20.00
N HIS A 116 -13.97 -15.11 20.67
CA HIS A 116 -14.56 -14.81 21.98
C HIS A 116 -16.09 -14.79 21.95
N ARG A 117 -16.71 -14.37 20.85
CA ARG A 117 -18.18 -14.36 20.68
C ARG A 117 -18.77 -15.73 20.36
N LYS A 118 -17.98 -16.68 19.85
CA LYS A 118 -18.41 -18.07 19.68
C LYS A 118 -18.40 -18.80 21.02
N ASP A 119 -17.45 -18.45 21.89
CA ASP A 119 -17.29 -19.04 23.22
C ASP A 119 -18.32 -18.49 24.22
N ASP A 120 -18.60 -17.19 24.19
CA ASP A 120 -19.65 -16.54 24.97
C ASP A 120 -20.97 -16.61 24.17
N ALA A 121 -21.98 -17.36 24.62
CA ALA A 121 -23.32 -17.50 24.01
C ALA A 121 -24.16 -16.19 23.96
N ARG A 122 -23.51 -15.01 23.90
CA ARG A 122 -24.11 -13.70 23.68
C ARG A 122 -24.61 -13.59 22.24
N ARG A 123 -25.58 -12.67 22.06
CA ARG A 123 -26.27 -12.36 20.79
C ARG A 123 -25.40 -12.56 19.55
N VAL A 124 -25.94 -13.31 18.58
CA VAL A 124 -25.33 -13.65 17.30
C VAL A 124 -25.11 -12.37 16.49
N VAL A 125 -23.90 -11.82 16.56
CA VAL A 125 -23.45 -10.78 15.63
C VAL A 125 -22.74 -11.51 14.50
N PRO A 126 -23.15 -11.34 13.23
CA PRO A 126 -22.49 -12.00 12.12
C PRO A 126 -21.00 -11.62 12.03
N ASP A 127 -20.13 -12.58 11.73
CA ASP A 127 -18.67 -12.40 11.61
C ASP A 127 -18.31 -11.23 10.67
N ALA A 128 -19.10 -11.04 9.59
CA ALA A 128 -18.94 -9.93 8.65
C ALA A 128 -19.12 -8.55 9.31
N VAL A 129 -20.06 -8.42 10.27
CA VAL A 129 -20.29 -7.18 11.00
C VAL A 129 -19.12 -6.88 11.94
N VAL A 130 -18.56 -7.91 12.60
CA VAL A 130 -17.37 -7.77 13.45
C VAL A 130 -16.18 -7.30 12.62
N ARG A 131 -15.89 -7.96 11.50
CA ARG A 131 -14.80 -7.58 10.59
C ARG A 131 -14.97 -6.15 10.06
N ALA A 132 -16.18 -5.78 9.64
CA ALA A 132 -16.47 -4.43 9.17
C ALA A 132 -16.27 -3.37 10.27
N ALA A 133 -16.70 -3.68 11.50
CA ALA A 133 -16.51 -2.78 12.65
C ALA A 133 -15.02 -2.60 12.98
N VAL A 134 -14.24 -3.68 13.04
CA VAL A 134 -12.79 -3.63 13.29
C VAL A 134 -12.08 -2.84 12.20
N ALA A 135 -12.37 -3.10 10.92
CA ALA A 135 -11.80 -2.35 9.80
C ALA A 135 -12.18 -0.85 9.85
N ALA A 136 -13.40 -0.52 10.26
CA ALA A 136 -13.84 0.86 10.40
C ALA A 136 -13.14 1.60 11.55
N VAL A 137 -12.87 0.91 12.67
CA VAL A 137 -12.08 1.45 13.79
C VAL A 137 -10.62 1.60 13.39
N TRP A 138 -10.04 0.58 12.76
CA TRP A 138 -8.65 0.60 12.29
C TRP A 138 -8.39 1.76 11.33
N ARG A 139 -9.28 1.98 10.35
CA ARG A 139 -9.19 3.15 9.44
C ARG A 139 -9.27 4.50 10.16
N ARG A 140 -9.94 4.59 11.32
CA ARG A 140 -9.96 5.82 12.14
C ARG A 140 -8.64 5.99 12.88
N ILE A 141 -8.12 4.92 13.47
CA ILE A 141 -6.81 4.91 14.15
C ILE A 141 -5.70 5.30 13.17
N GLN A 142 -5.68 4.72 11.97
CA GLN A 142 -4.69 5.05 10.95
C GLN A 142 -4.76 6.52 10.51
N ARG A 143 -5.96 7.11 10.44
CA ARG A 143 -6.12 8.55 10.14
C ARG A 143 -5.55 9.43 11.24
N PHE A 144 -5.75 9.06 12.51
CA PHE A 144 -5.21 9.80 13.64
C PHE A 144 -3.68 9.67 13.75
N SER A 145 -3.15 8.48 13.47
CA SER A 145 -1.71 8.17 13.46
C SER A 145 -0.96 8.73 12.24
N ALA A 146 -1.64 9.43 11.33
CA ALA A 146 -1.19 9.73 9.98
C ALA A 146 -0.82 8.45 9.19
N PHE A 147 -1.70 8.06 8.26
CA PHE A 147 -1.46 7.08 7.20
C PHE A 147 -0.12 7.30 6.47
N GLY A 148 0.39 8.54 6.54
CA GLY A 148 1.73 8.91 6.12
C GLY A 148 2.87 8.08 6.74
N VAL A 149 2.79 7.57 7.99
CA VAL A 149 3.92 6.82 8.58
C VAL A 149 4.12 5.47 7.90
N LEU A 150 3.05 4.72 7.63
CA LEU A 150 3.11 3.43 6.92
C LEU A 150 3.48 3.64 5.44
N ALA A 151 2.85 4.61 4.77
CA ALA A 151 3.17 4.94 3.37
C ALA A 151 4.62 5.41 3.22
N LYS A 152 5.08 6.35 4.07
CA LYS A 152 6.48 6.78 4.11
C LYS A 152 7.41 5.64 4.51
N GLY A 153 6.96 4.72 5.37
CA GLY A 153 7.71 3.53 5.75
C GLY A 153 8.02 2.63 4.56
N LYS A 154 7.03 2.38 3.68
CA LYS A 154 7.23 1.59 2.45
C LYS A 154 8.19 2.27 1.47
N VAL A 155 8.03 3.58 1.27
CA VAL A 155 8.95 4.38 0.43
C VAL A 155 10.37 4.37 1.01
N LEU A 156 10.50 4.49 2.34
CA LEU A 156 11.79 4.42 3.02
C LEU A 156 12.44 3.04 2.90
N VAL A 157 11.69 1.95 3.09
CA VAL A 157 12.19 0.58 2.85
C VAL A 157 12.71 0.45 1.42
N LEU A 158 11.96 0.97 0.44
CA LEU A 158 12.36 0.94 -0.96
C LEU A 158 13.65 1.73 -1.21
N ALA A 159 13.79 2.92 -0.62
CA ALA A 159 14.98 3.74 -0.72
C ALA A 159 16.21 3.06 -0.05
N VAL A 160 16.03 2.42 1.10
CA VAL A 160 17.08 1.64 1.79
C VAL A 160 17.51 0.44 0.94
N ARG A 161 16.57 -0.28 0.32
CA ARG A 161 16.88 -1.39 -0.61
C ARG A 161 17.72 -0.91 -1.80
N ILE A 162 17.33 0.21 -2.41
CA ILE A 162 18.07 0.81 -3.54
C ILE A 162 19.47 1.21 -3.10
N LEU A 163 19.61 1.87 -1.95
CA LEU A 163 20.91 2.27 -1.42
C LEU A 163 21.82 1.05 -1.14
N ALA A 164 21.28 -0.02 -0.56
CA ALA A 164 22.03 -1.25 -0.30
C ALA A 164 22.62 -1.85 -1.60
N ILE A 165 21.85 -1.81 -2.69
CA ILE A 165 22.29 -2.27 -4.01
C ILE A 165 23.42 -1.38 -4.56
N PHE A 166 23.31 -0.06 -4.44
CA PHE A 166 24.33 0.88 -4.94
C PHE A 166 25.65 0.82 -4.16
N VAL A 167 25.59 0.57 -2.85
CA VAL A 167 26.79 0.49 -2.01
C VAL A 167 27.49 -0.87 -2.14
N CYS A 168 26.78 -1.90 -2.60
CA CYS A 168 27.37 -3.23 -2.76
C CYS A 168 28.22 -3.33 -4.03
N LYS A 169 29.46 -3.82 -3.89
CA LYS A 169 30.38 -4.03 -5.04
C LYS A 169 29.89 -5.13 -5.99
N GLN A 170 29.21 -6.16 -5.46
CA GLN A 170 28.74 -7.33 -6.21
C GLN A 170 27.34 -7.75 -5.70
N PRO A 171 26.30 -6.96 -6.00
CA PRO A 171 24.97 -7.16 -5.41
C PRO A 171 24.34 -8.51 -5.76
N GLU A 172 24.68 -9.10 -6.91
CA GLU A 172 24.16 -10.40 -7.35
C GLU A 172 24.74 -11.61 -6.60
N ARG A 173 25.93 -11.45 -6.00
CA ARG A 173 26.62 -12.50 -5.24
C ARG A 173 26.46 -12.34 -3.73
N HIS A 174 25.90 -11.22 -3.28
CA HIS A 174 25.68 -10.94 -1.88
C HIS A 174 24.29 -11.42 -1.47
N GLN A 175 24.22 -12.56 -0.78
CA GLN A 175 22.97 -13.23 -0.42
C GLN A 175 21.93 -12.34 0.25
N ALA A 176 22.30 -11.55 1.27
CA ALA A 176 21.35 -10.67 1.97
C ALA A 176 20.76 -9.60 1.04
N VAL A 177 21.58 -8.99 0.19
CA VAL A 177 21.14 -7.99 -0.80
C VAL A 177 20.18 -8.63 -1.82
N VAL A 178 20.48 -9.84 -2.29
CA VAL A 178 19.58 -10.57 -3.20
C VAL A 178 18.23 -10.82 -2.54
N GLN A 179 18.23 -11.44 -1.36
CA GLN A 179 17.02 -11.89 -0.68
C GLN A 179 16.15 -10.74 -0.17
N HIS A 180 16.76 -9.67 0.34
CA HIS A 180 16.03 -8.61 1.05
C HIS A 180 15.89 -7.32 0.26
N CYS A 181 16.67 -7.13 -0.80
CA CYS A 181 16.61 -5.94 -1.64
C CYS A 181 16.18 -6.28 -3.07
N ILE A 182 16.90 -7.16 -3.78
CA ILE A 182 16.65 -7.40 -5.21
C ILE A 182 15.36 -8.19 -5.45
N ASP A 183 15.14 -9.30 -4.75
CA ASP A 183 13.98 -10.14 -4.97
C ASP A 183 12.65 -9.42 -4.63
N PRO A 184 12.55 -8.68 -3.52
CA PRO A 184 11.37 -7.84 -3.25
C PRO A 184 11.12 -6.78 -4.33
N LEU A 185 12.18 -6.17 -4.88
CA LEU A 185 12.06 -5.21 -5.98
C LEU A 185 11.52 -5.86 -7.26
N ARG A 186 11.94 -7.09 -7.56
CA ARG A 186 11.43 -7.85 -8.73
C ARG A 186 9.93 -8.12 -8.61
N SER A 187 9.44 -8.34 -7.39
CA SER A 187 8.02 -8.55 -7.13
C SER A 187 7.18 -7.27 -7.12
N PHE A 188 7.81 -6.09 -7.03
CA PHE A 188 7.13 -4.79 -7.00
C PHE A 188 6.69 -4.27 -8.39
N HIS A 189 6.78 -5.09 -9.44
CA HIS A 189 6.23 -4.77 -10.76
C HIS A 189 4.78 -5.30 -10.90
N PRO A 190 3.74 -4.45 -10.80
CA PRO A 190 2.35 -4.86 -11.01
C PRO A 190 2.04 -5.30 -12.46
N ASP A 191 2.90 -5.01 -13.44
CA ASP A 191 2.66 -5.32 -14.86
C ASP A 191 3.11 -6.72 -15.33
N ARG A 192 3.61 -7.58 -14.44
CA ARG A 192 4.02 -8.95 -14.84
C ARG A 192 2.88 -9.97 -14.93
N ALA A 193 1.62 -9.55 -14.77
CA ALA A 193 0.48 -10.39 -15.09
C ALA A 193 0.21 -10.52 -16.60
N VAL A 194 0.84 -9.68 -17.46
CA VAL A 194 0.60 -9.69 -18.92
C VAL A 194 1.65 -10.50 -19.70
N LEU A 195 2.81 -10.80 -19.12
CA LEU A 195 3.81 -11.64 -19.77
C LEU A 195 3.85 -13.02 -19.14
N GLY A 196 3.04 -13.89 -19.73
CA GLY A 196 3.00 -15.33 -19.48
C GLY A 196 4.39 -15.91 -19.22
N ARG A 197 4.47 -16.53 -18.04
CA ARG A 197 5.52 -17.42 -17.58
C ARG A 197 6.23 -18.16 -18.72
N LYS A 198 7.48 -17.78 -19.00
CA LYS A 198 8.56 -18.72 -19.36
C LYS A 198 9.81 -18.34 -18.60
N ASP A 199 10.40 -19.33 -17.97
CA ASP A 199 11.58 -19.26 -17.11
C ASP A 199 12.66 -18.34 -17.64
N PHE A 200 12.91 -17.22 -16.96
CA PHE A 200 14.13 -16.45 -17.13
C PHE A 200 15.12 -16.87 -16.04
N ARG A 201 15.63 -18.10 -16.17
CA ARG A 201 16.83 -18.54 -15.46
C ARG A 201 18.02 -17.87 -16.17
N ILE A 202 18.44 -16.70 -15.70
CA ILE A 202 19.70 -16.12 -16.17
C ILE A 202 20.84 -16.97 -15.61
N ARG A 203 21.50 -17.72 -16.49
CA ARG A 203 22.72 -18.45 -16.20
C ARG A 203 23.88 -17.49 -16.43
N TRP A 204 24.36 -16.85 -15.36
CA TRP A 204 25.61 -16.10 -15.42
C TRP A 204 26.77 -17.11 -15.31
N GLY A 205 27.54 -17.21 -16.39
CA GLY A 205 28.84 -17.90 -16.41
C GLY A 205 29.97 -17.00 -15.91
#